data_AF-A0A0S8K2R1-F1
#
_entry.id   AF-A0A0S8K2R1-F1
#
_cell.length_a   1.000
_cell.length_b   1.000
_cell.length_c   1.000
_cell.angle_alpha   90.00
_cell.angle_beta   90.00
_cell.angle_gamma   90.00
#
_symmetry.space_group_name_H-M   'P 1'
#
loop_
_entity.id
_entity.type
_entity.pdbx_description
1 polymer ?
#
loop_
_entity_poly.entity_id
_entity_poly.type
_entity_poly.pdbx_seq_one_letter_code
_entity_poly.pdbx_strand_id
1 'polypeptide(L)' 'MDASGYYMALGWAGQYIVVVPNKNLVVVFTSDLSESDFFLPERLMNQHIIPAAESVAPLPPNPDGAALLQSQIRDLAKP' A
#
# COMPACT_ATOMS: atom_id res chain seq x y z
N MET A 1 17.75 -8.55 1.83
CA MET A 1 16.94 -8.35 0.63
C MET A 1 16.85 -9.72 0.00
N ASP A 2 15.65 -10.23 -0.24
CA ASP A 2 15.48 -11.49 -0.95
C ASP A 2 15.83 -11.33 -2.44
N ALA A 3 15.72 -12.42 -3.21
CA ALA A 3 15.96 -12.39 -4.66
C ALA A 3 14.99 -11.45 -5.41
N SER A 4 13.86 -11.10 -4.81
CA SER A 4 12.82 -10.23 -5.38
C SER A 4 13.04 -8.74 -5.09
N GLY A 5 14.00 -8.41 -4.23
CA GLY A 5 14.35 -7.02 -3.94
C GLY A 5 13.55 -6.38 -2.81
N TYR A 6 12.89 -7.17 -1.97
CA TYR A 6 12.17 -6.68 -0.79
C TYR A 6 12.53 -7.47 0.46
N TYR A 7 11.97 -7.05 1.58
CA TYR A 7 11.99 -7.77 2.85
C TYR A 7 10.55 -8.08 3.22
N MET A 8 10.26 -9.30 3.66
CA MET A 8 8.92 -9.66 4.10
C MET A 8 8.94 -10.43 5.42
N ALA A 9 7.87 -10.28 6.19
CA ALA A 9 7.50 -11.22 7.24
C ALA A 9 6.10 -11.78 6.96
N LEU A 10 5.98 -13.09 7.19
CA LEU A 10 4.79 -13.88 6.92
C LEU A 10 4.14 -14.28 8.25
N GLY A 11 2.83 -14.10 8.34
CA GLY A 11 2.00 -14.48 9.47
C GLY A 11 0.94 -15.52 9.09
N TRP A 12 0.24 -16.00 10.11
CA TRP A 12 -0.81 -17.00 9.96
C TRP A 12 -1.94 -16.51 9.05
N ALA A 13 -2.54 -17.43 8.29
CA ALA A 13 -3.64 -17.19 7.35
C ALA A 13 -3.37 -16.09 6.31
N GLY A 14 -2.14 -16.04 5.79
CA GLY A 14 -1.77 -15.16 4.67
C GLY A 14 -1.55 -13.71 5.09
N GLN A 15 -1.13 -13.45 6.32
CA GLN A 15 -0.74 -12.10 6.76
C GLN A 15 0.67 -11.75 6.27
N TYR A 16 0.84 -10.58 5.68
CA TYR A 16 2.13 -10.14 5.12
C TYR A 16 2.43 -8.72 5.58
N ILE A 17 3.68 -8.48 5.98
CA ILE A 17 4.27 -7.14 6.00
C ILE A 17 5.49 -7.14 5.10
N VAL A 18 5.49 -6.28 4.08
CA VAL A 18 6.54 -6.22 3.06
C VAL A 18 7.09 -4.80 2.97
N VAL A 19 8.42 -4.68 2.97
CA VAL A 19 9.15 -3.42 2.76
C VAL A 19 9.80 -3.48 1.39
N VAL A 20 9.47 -2.51 0.51
CA VAL A 20 10.01 -2.37 -0.84
C VAL A 20 10.85 -1.08 -0.91
N PRO A 21 12.17 -1.14 -0.57
CA PRO A 21 12.98 0.07 -0.40
C PRO A 21 13.08 0.93 -1.65
N ASN A 22 13.22 0.28 -2.82
CA ASN A 22 13.37 0.96 -4.11
C ASN A 22 12.13 1.78 -4.52
N LYS A 23 11.00 1.57 -3.86
CA LYS A 23 9.74 2.28 -4.08
C LYS A 23 9.32 3.14 -2.89
N ASN A 24 10.14 3.21 -1.84
CA ASN A 24 9.80 3.86 -0.57
C ASN A 24 8.40 3.46 -0.07
N LEU A 25 8.12 2.15 -0.13
CA LEU A 25 6.78 1.59 0.07
C LEU A 25 6.78 0.51 1.16
N VAL A 26 5.76 0.52 2.00
CA VAL A 26 5.41 -0.56 2.93
C VAL A 26 4.04 -1.09 2.57
N VAL A 27 3.92 -2.40 2.39
CA VAL A 27 2.67 -3.08 2.05
C VAL A 27 2.27 -3.98 3.21
N VAL A 28 1.04 -3.86 3.67
CA VAL A 28 0.49 -4.67 4.77
C VAL A 28 -0.77 -5.37 4.30
N PHE A 29 -0.79 -6.69 4.41
CA PHE A 29 -1.99 -7.51 4.21
C PHE A 29 -2.39 -8.11 5.55
N THR A 30 -3.55 -7.68 6.06
CA THR A 30 -4.27 -8.36 7.13
C THR A 30 -5.24 -9.34 6.48
N SER A 31 -5.18 -10.61 6.85
CA SER A 31 -5.83 -11.67 6.08
C SER A 31 -6.27 -12.82 6.98
N ASP A 32 -7.28 -13.54 6.49
CA ASP A 32 -7.77 -14.82 7.01
C ASP A 32 -8.00 -15.75 5.82
N LEU A 33 -6.89 -16.12 5.16
CA LEU A 33 -6.88 -16.88 3.93
C LEU A 33 -6.73 -18.38 4.19
N SER A 34 -7.33 -19.16 3.30
CA SER A 34 -7.07 -20.60 3.21
C SER A 34 -5.60 -20.88 2.88
N GLU A 35 -5.10 -22.07 3.22
CA GLU A 35 -3.72 -22.45 2.87
C GLU A 35 -3.46 -22.40 1.36
N SER A 36 -4.45 -22.74 0.53
CA SER A 36 -4.34 -22.65 -0.94
C SER A 36 -4.13 -21.23 -1.45
N ASP A 37 -4.54 -20.22 -0.68
CA ASP A 37 -4.42 -18.81 -1.03
C ASP A 37 -3.28 -18.11 -0.29
N PHE A 38 -2.44 -18.84 0.44
CA PHE A 38 -1.38 -18.26 1.27
C PHE A 38 -0.46 -17.27 0.53
N PHE A 39 -0.20 -17.50 -0.77
CA PHE A 39 0.64 -16.64 -1.62
C PHE A 39 -0.13 -15.59 -2.43
N LEU A 40 -1.44 -15.48 -2.25
CA LEU A 40 -2.26 -14.44 -2.90
C LEU A 40 -1.74 -13.02 -2.60
N PRO A 41 -1.36 -12.65 -1.36
CA PRO A 41 -0.84 -11.32 -1.05
C PRO A 41 0.38 -10.92 -1.89
N GLU A 42 1.37 -11.80 -2.02
CA GLU A 42 2.56 -11.55 -2.82
C GLU A 42 2.22 -11.38 -4.30
N ARG A 43 1.30 -12.20 -4.83
CA ARG A 43 0.81 -12.06 -6.20
C ARG A 43 0.13 -10.71 -6.44
N LEU A 44 -0.79 -10.30 -5.56
CA LEU A 44 -1.48 -9.01 -5.66
C LEU A 44 -0.50 -7.84 -5.57
N MET A 45 0.47 -7.93 -4.66
CA MET A 45 1.52 -6.91 -4.53
C MET A 45 2.30 -6.73 -5.82
N ASN A 46 2.79 -7.83 -6.40
CA ASN A 46 3.61 -7.80 -7.61
C ASN A 46 2.81 -7.40 -8.86
N GLN A 47 1.54 -7.80 -8.97
CA GLN A 47 0.71 -7.53 -10.14
C GLN A 47 0.05 -6.14 -10.13
N HIS A 48 -0.24 -5.60 -8.94
CA HIS A 48 -1.08 -4.39 -8.84
C HIS A 48 -0.46 -3.29 -7.99
N ILE A 49 0.10 -3.60 -6.82
CA ILE A 49 0.55 -2.56 -5.88
C ILE A 49 1.87 -1.93 -6.33
N ILE A 50 2.90 -2.74 -6.62
CA ILE A 50 4.19 -2.22 -7.06
C ILE A 50 4.06 -1.45 -8.39
N PRO A 51 3.35 -1.95 -9.41
CA PRO A 51 3.15 -1.21 -10.65
C PRO A 51 2.36 0.10 -10.48
N ALA A 52 1.45 0.17 -9.50
CA ALA A 52 0.64 1.37 -9.25
C ALA A 52 1.31 2.39 -8.31
N ALA A 53 2.48 2.10 -7.75
CA ALA A 53 3.15 2.97 -6.78
C ALA A 53 3.54 4.34 -7.37
N GLU A 54 3.74 4.42 -8.68
CA GLU A 54 4.08 5.66 -9.39
C GLU A 54 3.17 5.82 -10.61
N SER A 55 2.67 7.04 -10.82
CA SER A 55 1.87 7.34 -12.01
C SER A 55 2.78 7.55 -13.22
N VAL A 56 2.39 6.98 -14.37
CA VAL A 56 3.12 7.14 -15.65
C VAL A 56 3.10 8.58 -16.15
N ALA A 57 2.07 9.35 -15.79
CA ALA A 57 1.92 10.76 -16.12
C ALA A 57 1.45 11.56 -14.89
N PRO A 58 1.61 12.89 -14.87
CA PRO A 58 1.06 13.72 -13.81
C PRO A 58 -0.43 13.46 -13.61
N LEU A 59 -0.84 13.27 -12.36
CA LEU A 59 -2.24 13.08 -12.02
C LEU A 59 -3.02 14.38 -12.27
N PRO A 60 -4.29 14.29 -12.71
CA PRO A 60 -5.13 15.47 -12.82
C PRO A 60 -5.31 16.13 -11.44
N PRO A 61 -5.47 17.46 -11.39
CA PRO A 61 -5.69 18.16 -10.13
C PRO A 61 -6.97 17.67 -9.44
N ASN A 62 -6.94 17.57 -8.11
CA ASN A 62 -8.08 17.22 -7.26
C ASN A 62 -8.48 18.42 -6.37
N PRO A 63 -9.08 19.49 -6.94
CA PRO A 63 -9.38 20.71 -6.20
C PRO A 63 -10.41 20.47 -5.09
N ASP A 64 -11.42 19.64 -5.33
CA ASP A 64 -12.48 19.35 -4.35
C ASP A 64 -11.94 18.60 -3.14
N GLY A 65 -11.10 17.58 -3.37
CA GLY A 65 -10.43 16.85 -2.30
C GLY A 65 -9.47 17.73 -1.50
N ALA A 66 -8.71 18.60 -2.16
CA ALA A 66 -7.83 19.55 -1.49
C ALA A 66 -8.61 20.56 -0.62
N ALA A 67 -9.75 21.05 -1.13
CA ALA A 67 -10.62 21.97 -0.39
C ALA A 67 -11.23 21.30 0.86
N LEU A 68 -11.70 20.04 0.73
CA LEU A 68 -12.24 19.26 1.83
C LEU A 68 -11.18 18.95 2.90
N LEU A 69 -9.98 18.54 2.49
CA LEU A 69 -8.88 18.30 3.44
C LEU A 69 -8.56 19.58 4.22
N GLN A 70 -8.45 20.72 3.54
CA GLN A 70 -8.17 21.98 4.20
C GLN A 70 -9.29 22.42 5.16
N SER A 71 -10.56 22.16 4.85
CA SER A 71 -11.65 22.48 5.78
C SER A 71 -11.55 21.64 7.04
N GLN A 72 -11.29 20.33 6.91
CA GLN A 72 -11.14 19.43 8.06
C GLN A 72 -9.95 19.80 8.94
N ILE A 73 -8.81 20.18 8.34
CA ILE A 73 -7.65 20.67 9.09
C ILE A 73 -8.01 21.92 9.92
N ARG A 74 -8.73 22.88 9.31
CA ARG A 74 -9.17 24.09 10.02
C ARG A 74 -10.16 23.79 11.14
N ASP A 75 -11.02 22.79 10.95
CA ASP A 75 -11.98 22.38 11.99
C ASP A 75 -11.29 21.70 13.17
N LEU A 76 -10.32 20.82 12.91
CA LEU A 76 -9.52 20.17 13.96
C LEU A 76 -8.58 21.12 14.71
N ALA A 77 -8.20 22.24 14.09
CA ALA A 77 -7.35 23.26 14.71
C ALA A 77 -8.12 24.24 15.63
N LYS A 78 -9.45 24.13 15.71
CA LYS A 78 -10.26 24.93 16.64
C LYS A 78 -10.06 24.39 18.07
N PRO A 79 -9.82 25.26 19.07
CA PRO A 79 -9.65 24.85 20.47
C PRO A 79 -10.90 24.23 21.08
#